data_AF-A0A8T5UJK9-F1
#
_entry.id   AF-A0A8T5UJK9-F1
#
_cell.length_a   1.000
_cell.length_b   1.000
_cell.length_c   1.000
_cell.angle_alpha   90.00
_cell.angle_beta   90.00
_cell.angle_gamma   90.00
#
_symmetry.space_group_name_H-M   'P 1'
#
loop_
_entity.id
_entity.type
_entity.pdbx_description
1 polymer ?
#
loop_
_entity_poly.entity_id
_entity_poly.type
_entity_poly.pdbx_seq_one_letter_code
_entity_poly.pdbx_strand_id
1 'polypeptide(L)'
;MSNESSENKPTTFTRTIFVKIITVCFIFMSYIYISESFISISSPFIGNTSFSIVFSVSLLIFTFFSVLSGPVPAFFAGFLGELVYQIAYYKTIYIDWCFIVAIYGFLAGIYKYKPLKYQNIKQIFYTIVFLFITSLIATILVVISTILFHYSSLSYEVLFSSFGLKFFFQTLISVIISVPILLIIFDKVLGSKEQHLYYMLLTHHPVSASDHTFHFQFGRTKIYFCSRCSGMVIGIILSVFFTHLFQLIVNPQFSSELALIVIILFPIPGLIDWGTQKLLLRTSSTESRLFTGFIIGVALHLISYTKEYYFLTLIIITVYFSIFFLFFYFGQKRLVKELNKELNPVSTDDFEFE
;
A
#
# COMPACT_ATOMS: atom_id res chain seq x y z
N MET A 1 6.29 24.58 36.91
CA MET A 1 5.01 24.26 36.25
C MET A 1 5.08 24.84 34.85
N SER A 2 5.60 24.04 33.92
CA SER A 2 5.70 24.42 32.50
C SER A 2 4.32 24.34 31.89
N ASN A 3 3.86 25.46 31.31
CA ASN A 3 2.69 25.49 30.44
C ASN A 3 2.88 24.40 29.36
N GLU A 4 2.17 23.29 29.49
CA GLU A 4 1.90 22.37 28.38
C GLU A 4 1.06 23.17 27.39
N SER A 5 1.74 23.94 26.54
CA SER A 5 1.14 24.57 25.38
C SER A 5 0.39 23.47 24.65
N SER A 6 -0.92 23.66 24.50
CA SER A 6 -1.79 22.80 23.72
C SER A 6 -1.23 22.72 22.29
N GLU A 7 -0.32 21.78 22.07
CA GLU A 7 0.20 21.45 20.75
C GLU A 7 -1.00 21.01 19.95
N ASN A 8 -1.46 21.90 19.07
CA ASN A 8 -2.40 21.61 18.02
C ASN A 8 -1.82 20.45 17.20
N LYS A 9 -2.15 19.21 17.56
CA LYS A 9 -1.68 17.99 16.90
C LYS A 9 -1.93 18.15 15.41
N PRO A 10 -0.89 18.43 14.60
CA PRO A 10 -1.10 18.78 13.21
C PRO A 10 -1.67 17.56 12.49
N THR A 11 -2.89 17.76 11.99
CA THR A 11 -3.67 17.04 10.98
C THR A 11 -3.31 15.56 10.74
N THR A 12 -3.84 14.71 11.61
CA THR A 12 -3.94 13.24 11.47
C THR A 12 -4.65 12.76 10.19
N PHE A 13 -5.40 13.63 9.50
CA PHE A 13 -6.30 13.23 8.42
C PHE A 13 -5.56 12.77 7.16
N THR A 14 -4.64 13.58 6.63
CA THR A 14 -3.91 13.25 5.38
C THR A 14 -3.07 11.99 5.54
N ARG A 15 -2.38 11.85 6.68
CA ARG A 15 -1.65 10.63 7.03
C ARG A 15 -2.56 9.41 7.09
N THR A 16 -3.75 9.55 7.68
CA THR A 16 -4.73 8.45 7.77
C THR A 16 -5.23 8.03 6.39
N ILE A 17 -5.53 8.99 5.50
CA ILE A 17 -5.93 8.70 4.12
C ILE A 17 -4.80 8.00 3.37
N PHE A 18 -3.59 8.55 3.44
CA PHE A 18 -2.45 8.02 2.70
C PHE A 18 -2.13 6.58 3.10
N VAL A 19 -2.10 6.28 4.40
CA VAL A 19 -1.89 4.92 4.90
C VAL A 19 -2.99 3.97 4.40
N LYS A 20 -4.25 4.42 4.37
CA LYS A 20 -5.36 3.62 3.82
C LYS A 20 -5.19 3.36 2.32
N ILE A 21 -4.79 4.37 1.54
CA ILE A 21 -4.54 4.21 0.10
C ILE A 21 -3.42 3.19 -0.14
N ILE A 22 -2.28 3.32 0.55
CA ILE A 22 -1.20 2.32 0.46
C ILE A 22 -1.70 0.94 0.83
N THR A 23 -2.49 0.83 1.89
CA THR A 23 -3.03 -0.47 2.33
C THR A 23 -3.92 -1.07 1.25
N VAL A 24 -4.79 -0.28 0.62
CA VAL A 24 -5.62 -0.74 -0.52
C VAL A 24 -4.74 -1.19 -1.67
N CYS A 25 -3.75 -0.37 -2.08
CA CYS A 25 -2.83 -0.73 -3.16
C CYS A 25 -2.06 -2.01 -2.87
N PHE A 26 -1.57 -2.20 -1.64
CA PHE A 26 -0.84 -3.39 -1.24
C PHE A 26 -1.72 -4.65 -1.30
N ILE A 27 -2.95 -4.59 -0.77
CA ILE A 27 -3.90 -5.72 -0.84
C ILE A 27 -4.28 -6.00 -2.29
N PHE A 28 -4.52 -4.95 -3.07
CA PHE A 28 -4.84 -5.05 -4.49
C PHE A 28 -3.72 -5.73 -5.29
N MET A 29 -2.47 -5.29 -5.13
CA MET A 29 -1.31 -5.92 -5.77
C MET A 29 -1.13 -7.37 -5.35
N SER A 30 -1.25 -7.64 -4.04
CA SER A 30 -1.16 -9.00 -3.51
C SER A 30 -2.24 -9.89 -4.12
N TYR A 31 -3.46 -9.36 -4.26
CA TYR A 31 -4.56 -10.09 -4.88
C TYR A 31 -4.24 -10.50 -6.31
N ILE A 32 -3.78 -9.56 -7.14
CA ILE A 32 -3.45 -9.83 -8.55
C ILE A 32 -2.36 -10.90 -8.67
N TYR A 33 -1.20 -10.69 -8.04
CA TYR A 33 -0.06 -11.60 -8.23
C TYR A 33 -0.27 -12.98 -7.61
N ILE A 34 -1.01 -13.06 -6.49
CA ILE A 34 -1.37 -14.36 -5.91
C ILE A 34 -2.39 -15.06 -6.79
N SER A 35 -3.38 -14.34 -7.33
CA SER A 35 -4.40 -14.93 -8.21
C SER A 35 -3.82 -15.42 -9.53
N GLU A 36 -2.78 -14.76 -10.05
CA GLU A 36 -2.05 -15.24 -11.24
C GLU A 36 -1.43 -16.62 -11.00
N SER A 37 -0.86 -16.85 -9.81
CA SER A 37 -0.20 -18.13 -9.48
C SER A 37 -1.14 -19.20 -8.93
N PHE A 38 -2.18 -18.79 -8.19
CA PHE A 38 -3.03 -19.67 -7.38
C PHE A 38 -4.51 -19.55 -7.69
N ILE A 39 -4.87 -18.92 -8.81
CA ILE A 39 -6.23 -18.70 -9.29
C ILE A 39 -6.97 -17.64 -8.43
N SER A 40 -7.85 -16.83 -9.03
CA SER A 40 -8.62 -15.86 -8.25
C SER A 40 -9.72 -16.53 -7.42
N ILE A 41 -10.36 -15.77 -6.53
CA ILE A 41 -11.43 -16.28 -5.67
C ILE A 41 -12.62 -16.77 -6.52
N SER A 42 -12.91 -16.12 -7.65
CA SER A 42 -14.06 -16.42 -8.51
C SER A 42 -13.82 -17.59 -9.47
N SER A 43 -12.59 -17.84 -9.91
CA SER A 43 -12.36 -18.76 -11.04
C SER A 43 -12.84 -20.20 -10.79
N PRO A 44 -12.78 -20.78 -9.55
CA PRO A 44 -13.32 -22.11 -9.31
C PRO A 44 -14.82 -22.25 -9.56
N PHE A 45 -15.55 -21.13 -9.64
CA PHE A 45 -17.01 -21.08 -9.76
C PHE A 45 -17.46 -20.61 -11.14
N ILE A 46 -16.62 -19.93 -11.90
CA ILE A 46 -16.97 -19.45 -13.23
C ILE A 46 -16.85 -20.59 -14.24
N GLY A 47 -17.96 -20.99 -14.85
CA GLY A 47 -17.99 -22.00 -15.90
C GLY A 47 -17.72 -23.45 -15.45
N ASN A 48 -17.59 -23.70 -14.15
CA ASN A 48 -17.25 -25.02 -13.60
C ASN A 48 -18.29 -25.49 -12.58
N THR A 49 -19.07 -26.51 -12.96
CA THR A 49 -20.08 -27.14 -12.10
C THR A 49 -19.54 -28.33 -11.30
N SER A 50 -18.28 -28.74 -11.52
CA SER A 50 -17.70 -29.86 -10.77
C SER A 50 -17.42 -29.47 -9.32
N PHE A 51 -17.77 -30.37 -8.41
CA PHE A 51 -17.47 -30.24 -7.00
C PHE A 51 -16.01 -30.63 -6.75
N SER A 52 -15.13 -29.64 -6.64
CA SER A 52 -13.73 -29.82 -6.28
C SER A 52 -13.36 -28.86 -5.15
N ILE A 53 -12.83 -29.39 -4.06
CA ILE A 53 -12.36 -28.58 -2.94
C ILE A 53 -10.88 -28.30 -3.16
N VAL A 54 -10.53 -27.03 -3.31
CA VAL A 54 -9.15 -26.58 -3.48
C VAL A 54 -8.80 -25.61 -2.34
N PHE A 55 -7.60 -25.73 -1.80
CA PHE A 55 -7.08 -24.72 -0.86
C PHE A 55 -6.80 -23.42 -1.61
N SER A 56 -7.52 -22.36 -1.28
CA SER A 56 -7.44 -21.08 -1.98
C SER A 56 -6.51 -20.11 -1.26
N VAL A 57 -5.27 -20.04 -1.77
CA VAL A 57 -4.24 -19.13 -1.26
C VAL A 57 -4.68 -17.67 -1.40
N SER A 58 -5.29 -17.31 -2.53
CA SER A 58 -5.84 -15.97 -2.79
C SER A 58 -6.88 -15.56 -1.74
N LEU A 59 -7.81 -16.46 -1.42
CA LEU A 59 -8.83 -16.23 -0.41
C LEU A 59 -8.23 -16.10 1.00
N LEU A 60 -7.27 -16.97 1.37
CA LEU A 60 -6.56 -16.90 2.65
C LEU A 60 -5.86 -15.54 2.82
N ILE A 61 -5.00 -15.17 1.87
CA ILE A 61 -4.19 -13.96 1.98
C ILE A 61 -5.05 -12.70 1.93
N PHE A 62 -6.06 -12.66 1.05
CA PHE A 62 -7.03 -11.56 1.00
C PHE A 62 -7.78 -11.40 2.33
N THR A 63 -8.25 -12.51 2.92
CA THR A 63 -8.97 -12.46 4.20
C THR A 63 -8.07 -12.00 5.34
N PHE A 64 -6.84 -12.54 5.41
CA PHE A 64 -5.87 -12.16 6.42
C PHE A 64 -5.60 -10.65 6.39
N PHE A 65 -5.33 -10.09 5.20
CA PHE A 65 -5.12 -8.65 5.08
C PHE A 65 -6.39 -7.85 5.33
N SER A 66 -7.58 -8.36 4.97
CA SER A 66 -8.85 -7.70 5.26
C SER A 66 -9.05 -7.52 6.78
N VAL A 67 -8.77 -8.55 7.58
CA VAL A 67 -8.83 -8.49 9.05
C VAL A 67 -7.81 -7.49 9.61
N LEU A 68 -6.62 -7.38 9.01
CA LEU A 68 -5.60 -6.42 9.44
C LEU A 68 -5.97 -4.96 9.07
N SER A 69 -6.45 -4.73 7.85
CA SER A 69 -6.72 -3.38 7.32
C SER A 69 -8.04 -2.79 7.79
N GLY A 70 -9.02 -3.64 8.10
CA GLY A 70 -10.40 -3.25 8.36
C GLY A 70 -11.27 -3.23 7.10
N PRO A 71 -12.57 -2.89 7.25
CA PRO A 71 -13.60 -3.22 6.27
C PRO A 71 -13.55 -2.37 5.00
N VAL A 72 -13.31 -1.06 5.14
CA VAL A 72 -13.31 -0.14 3.99
C VAL A 72 -12.16 -0.41 3.01
N PRO A 73 -10.88 -0.50 3.45
CA PRO A 73 -9.80 -0.87 2.52
C PRO A 73 -10.01 -2.23 1.86
N ALA A 74 -10.50 -3.21 2.62
CA ALA A 74 -10.77 -4.56 2.13
C ALA A 74 -11.84 -4.60 1.05
N PHE A 75 -12.92 -3.83 1.20
CA PHE A 75 -13.97 -3.71 0.20
C PHE A 75 -13.43 -3.22 -1.14
N PHE A 76 -12.73 -2.07 -1.14
CA PHE A 76 -12.19 -1.49 -2.36
C PHE A 76 -11.11 -2.37 -3.00
N ALA A 77 -10.21 -2.95 -2.19
CA ALA A 77 -9.17 -3.83 -2.69
C ALA A 77 -9.76 -5.12 -3.29
N GLY A 78 -10.80 -5.68 -2.67
CA GLY A 78 -11.51 -6.85 -3.20
C GLY A 78 -12.22 -6.56 -4.52
N PHE A 79 -12.95 -5.45 -4.60
CA PHE A 79 -13.64 -5.04 -5.82
C PHE A 79 -12.66 -4.79 -6.98
N LEU A 80 -11.65 -3.94 -6.74
CA LEU A 80 -10.67 -3.58 -7.77
C LEU A 80 -9.77 -4.75 -8.15
N GLY A 81 -9.37 -5.56 -7.16
CA GLY A 81 -8.57 -6.76 -7.38
C GLY A 81 -9.26 -7.75 -8.29
N GLU A 82 -10.51 -8.08 -7.98
CA GLU A 82 -11.28 -9.00 -8.81
C GLU A 82 -11.58 -8.40 -10.18
N LEU A 83 -12.05 -7.15 -10.26
CA LEU A 83 -12.35 -6.51 -11.53
C LEU A 83 -11.15 -6.47 -12.48
N VAL A 84 -9.99 -6.02 -11.98
CA VAL A 84 -8.78 -5.91 -12.80
C VAL A 84 -8.25 -7.29 -13.18
N TYR A 85 -8.32 -8.27 -12.28
CA TYR A 85 -7.96 -9.65 -12.60
C TYR A 85 -8.82 -10.19 -13.74
N GLN A 86 -10.14 -9.97 -13.69
CA GLN A 86 -11.05 -10.40 -14.76
C GLN A 86 -10.75 -9.69 -16.08
N ILE A 87 -10.48 -8.39 -16.08
CA ILE A 87 -10.10 -7.66 -17.29
C ILE A 87 -8.79 -8.21 -17.89
N ALA A 88 -7.82 -8.57 -17.04
CA ALA A 88 -6.52 -9.05 -17.49
C ALA A 88 -6.53 -10.52 -17.96
N TYR A 89 -7.33 -11.39 -17.32
CA TYR A 89 -7.24 -12.84 -17.52
C TYR A 89 -8.52 -13.49 -18.06
N TYR A 90 -9.68 -12.86 -17.93
CA TYR A 90 -10.93 -13.40 -18.43
C TYR A 90 -11.35 -12.73 -19.73
N LYS A 91 -12.19 -13.44 -20.50
CA LYS A 91 -12.84 -12.90 -21.71
C LYS A 91 -14.12 -12.11 -21.38
N THR A 92 -14.64 -12.26 -20.17
CA THR A 92 -15.93 -11.72 -19.76
C THR A 92 -15.83 -11.21 -18.33
N ILE A 93 -16.45 -10.05 -18.08
CA ILE A 93 -16.49 -9.43 -16.76
C ILE A 93 -17.76 -9.89 -16.03
N TYR A 94 -17.55 -10.53 -14.89
CA TYR A 94 -18.54 -10.99 -13.93
C TYR A 94 -18.61 -10.00 -12.76
N ILE A 95 -19.35 -8.91 -12.96
CA ILE A 95 -19.50 -7.80 -11.98
C ILE A 95 -20.01 -8.31 -10.62
N ASP A 96 -20.87 -9.32 -10.63
CA ASP A 96 -21.44 -9.92 -9.43
C ASP A 96 -20.35 -10.54 -8.54
N TRP A 97 -19.37 -11.21 -9.14
CA TRP A 97 -18.19 -11.72 -8.42
C TRP A 97 -17.31 -10.61 -7.85
N CYS A 98 -17.16 -9.48 -8.54
CA CYS A 98 -16.45 -8.32 -7.99
C CYS A 98 -17.11 -7.83 -6.69
N PHE A 99 -18.44 -7.79 -6.64
CA PHE A 99 -19.18 -7.42 -5.43
C PHE A 99 -19.13 -8.50 -4.34
N ILE A 100 -19.21 -9.79 -4.69
CA ILE A 100 -19.08 -10.88 -3.71
C ILE A 100 -17.73 -10.77 -2.99
N VAL A 101 -16.63 -10.62 -3.73
CA VAL A 101 -15.28 -10.48 -3.15
C VAL A 101 -15.17 -9.21 -2.30
N ALA A 102 -15.72 -8.09 -2.77
CA ALA A 102 -15.74 -6.83 -2.02
C ALA A 102 -16.52 -6.93 -0.70
N ILE A 103 -17.74 -7.48 -0.75
CA ILE A 103 -18.59 -7.68 0.43
C ILE A 103 -17.93 -8.66 1.41
N TYR A 104 -17.33 -9.73 0.90
CA TYR A 104 -16.60 -10.68 1.73
C TYR A 104 -15.42 -10.02 2.46
N GLY A 105 -14.61 -9.24 1.76
CA GLY A 105 -13.52 -8.46 2.36
C GLY A 105 -14.01 -7.46 3.39
N PHE A 106 -15.11 -6.77 3.10
CA PHE A 106 -15.77 -5.87 4.06
C PHE A 106 -16.17 -6.60 5.34
N LEU A 107 -16.92 -7.70 5.21
CA LEU A 107 -17.38 -8.50 6.35
C LEU A 107 -16.21 -9.03 7.18
N ALA A 108 -15.20 -9.63 6.54
CA ALA A 108 -14.00 -10.10 7.22
C ALA A 108 -13.27 -8.97 7.97
N GLY A 109 -13.22 -7.78 7.38
CA GLY A 109 -12.59 -6.60 7.98
C GLY A 109 -13.32 -6.01 9.18
N ILE A 110 -14.61 -6.31 9.40
CA ILE A 110 -15.37 -5.83 10.58
C ILE A 110 -14.71 -6.32 11.88
N TYR A 111 -14.22 -7.56 11.91
CA TYR A 111 -13.52 -8.14 13.06
C TYR A 111 -12.05 -7.67 13.17
N LYS A 112 -11.81 -6.40 12.86
CA LYS A 112 -10.50 -5.77 12.77
C LYS A 112 -9.54 -6.23 13.88
N TYR A 113 -8.33 -6.60 13.47
CA TYR A 113 -7.27 -6.99 14.36
C TYR A 113 -6.96 -5.90 15.41
N LYS A 114 -6.71 -6.34 16.65
CA LYS A 114 -6.19 -5.51 17.74
C LYS A 114 -4.98 -6.22 18.36
N PRO A 115 -3.90 -5.52 18.70
CA PRO A 115 -2.72 -6.15 19.31
C PRO A 115 -3.04 -6.79 20.66
N LEU A 116 -2.32 -7.86 21.02
CA LEU A 116 -2.50 -8.70 22.22
C LEU A 116 -3.81 -9.47 22.30
N LYS A 117 -4.72 -9.28 21.32
CA LYS A 117 -6.03 -9.93 21.31
C LYS A 117 -5.91 -11.45 21.24
N TYR A 118 -4.91 -11.97 20.53
CA TYR A 118 -4.79 -13.39 20.22
C TYR A 118 -3.98 -14.17 21.27
N GLN A 119 -3.61 -13.54 22.38
CA GLN A 119 -3.06 -14.23 23.55
C GLN A 119 -4.15 -14.95 24.37
N ASN A 120 -5.42 -14.58 24.18
CA ASN A 120 -6.55 -15.19 24.87
C ASN A 120 -7.30 -16.16 23.95
N ILE A 121 -7.40 -17.43 24.35
CA ILE A 121 -8.08 -18.48 23.57
C ILE A 121 -9.56 -18.15 23.27
N LYS A 122 -10.24 -17.41 24.16
CA LYS A 122 -11.62 -16.95 23.93
C LYS A 122 -11.71 -16.02 22.72
N GLN A 123 -10.72 -15.14 22.53
CA GLN A 123 -10.70 -14.22 21.39
C GLN A 123 -10.42 -14.96 20.08
N ILE A 124 -9.52 -15.96 20.09
CA ILE A 124 -9.29 -16.84 18.94
C ILE A 124 -10.60 -17.54 18.54
N PHE A 125 -11.33 -18.09 19.52
CA PHE A 125 -12.62 -18.72 19.28
C PHE A 125 -13.63 -17.75 18.67
N TYR A 126 -13.72 -16.51 19.17
CA TYR A 126 -14.58 -15.49 18.56
C TYR A 126 -14.19 -15.14 17.12
N THR A 127 -12.90 -15.12 16.79
CA THR A 127 -12.46 -14.97 15.39
C THR A 127 -12.96 -16.12 14.52
N ILE A 128 -12.83 -17.37 14.99
CA ILE A 128 -13.30 -18.56 14.27
C ILE A 128 -14.80 -18.47 14.02
N VAL A 129 -15.59 -18.19 15.06
CA VAL A 129 -17.06 -18.05 14.96
C VAL A 129 -17.43 -16.91 14.00
N PHE A 130 -16.73 -15.77 14.07
CA PHE A 130 -16.99 -14.64 13.18
C PHE A 130 -16.69 -14.97 11.71
N LEU A 131 -15.56 -15.62 11.44
CA LEU A 131 -15.18 -16.04 10.08
C LEU A 131 -16.14 -17.13 9.56
N PHE A 132 -16.63 -18.01 10.42
CA PHE A 132 -17.65 -18.99 10.09
C PHE A 132 -18.97 -18.32 9.66
N ILE A 133 -19.47 -17.35 10.42
CA ILE A 133 -20.67 -16.57 10.06
C ILE A 133 -20.46 -15.83 8.75
N THR A 134 -19.31 -15.16 8.59
CA THR A 134 -18.95 -14.44 7.35
C THR A 134 -18.94 -15.39 6.14
N SER A 135 -18.40 -16.60 6.31
CA SER A 135 -18.40 -17.64 5.29
C SER A 135 -19.81 -18.10 4.91
N LEU A 136 -20.70 -18.29 5.88
CA LEU A 136 -22.10 -18.66 5.62
C LEU A 136 -22.81 -17.56 4.81
N ILE A 137 -22.64 -16.29 5.19
CA ILE A 137 -23.23 -15.16 4.45
C ILE A 137 -22.71 -15.14 3.01
N ALA A 138 -21.40 -15.27 2.80
CA ALA A 138 -20.83 -15.27 1.47
C ALA A 138 -21.26 -16.48 0.62
N THR A 139 -21.43 -17.65 1.26
CA THR A 139 -21.99 -18.84 0.60
C THR A 139 -23.39 -18.57 0.06
N ILE A 140 -24.26 -17.93 0.87
CA ILE A 140 -25.60 -17.54 0.45
C ILE A 140 -25.53 -16.54 -0.72
N LEU A 141 -24.65 -15.53 -0.64
CA LEU A 141 -24.45 -14.56 -1.72
C LEU A 141 -24.01 -15.22 -3.02
N VAL A 142 -23.08 -16.17 -2.97
CA VAL A 142 -22.61 -16.94 -4.14
C VAL A 142 -23.78 -17.71 -4.76
N VAL A 143 -24.58 -18.43 -3.97
CA VAL A 143 -25.74 -19.19 -4.47
C VAL A 143 -26.79 -18.27 -5.10
N ILE A 144 -27.15 -17.18 -4.42
CA ILE A 144 -28.13 -16.20 -4.93
C ILE A 144 -27.63 -15.58 -6.24
N SER A 145 -26.37 -15.16 -6.29
CA SER A 145 -25.78 -14.58 -7.50
C SER A 145 -25.78 -15.56 -8.67
N THR A 146 -25.45 -16.81 -8.39
CA THR A 146 -25.42 -17.88 -9.40
C THR A 146 -26.82 -18.15 -9.97
N ILE A 147 -27.85 -18.16 -9.12
CA ILE A 147 -29.26 -18.30 -9.53
C ILE A 147 -29.69 -17.12 -10.41
N LEU A 148 -29.35 -15.89 -10.01
CA LEU A 148 -29.82 -14.69 -10.67
C LEU A 148 -29.16 -14.43 -12.03
N PHE A 149 -27.87 -14.74 -12.17
CA PHE A 149 -27.09 -14.25 -13.32
C PHE A 149 -26.56 -15.34 -14.26
N HIS A 150 -26.32 -16.57 -13.81
CA HIS A 150 -25.56 -17.55 -14.60
C HIS A 150 -26.33 -18.80 -14.96
N TYR A 151 -27.09 -19.36 -14.00
CA TYR A 151 -27.61 -20.72 -14.13
C TYR A 151 -29.03 -20.87 -13.58
N SER A 152 -29.97 -20.08 -14.10
CA SER A 152 -31.38 -20.18 -13.73
C SER A 152 -32.03 -21.54 -14.07
N SER A 153 -31.41 -22.33 -14.95
CA SER A 153 -31.89 -23.64 -15.40
C SER A 153 -31.34 -24.84 -14.62
N LEU A 154 -30.32 -24.66 -13.76
CA LEU A 154 -29.79 -25.75 -12.95
C LEU A 154 -30.74 -26.08 -11.79
N SER A 155 -30.77 -27.34 -11.36
CA SER A 155 -31.54 -27.73 -10.18
C SER A 155 -30.95 -27.09 -8.92
N TYR A 156 -31.80 -26.80 -7.93
CA TYR A 156 -31.36 -26.22 -6.65
C TYR A 156 -30.31 -27.09 -5.93
N GLU A 157 -30.38 -28.41 -6.10
CA GLU A 157 -29.40 -29.34 -5.55
C GLU A 157 -28.01 -29.14 -6.15
N VAL A 158 -27.90 -28.99 -7.47
CA VAL A 158 -26.63 -28.71 -8.16
C VAL A 158 -26.10 -27.33 -7.78
N LEU A 159 -26.96 -26.32 -7.74
CA LEU A 159 -26.56 -24.96 -7.33
C LEU A 159 -26.00 -24.93 -5.90
N PHE A 160 -26.71 -25.58 -4.96
CA PHE A 160 -26.29 -25.62 -3.57
C PHE A 160 -25.01 -26.44 -3.38
N SER A 161 -24.89 -27.60 -4.03
CA SER A 161 -23.71 -28.46 -3.90
C SER A 161 -22.49 -27.87 -4.62
N SER A 162 -22.59 -27.58 -5.91
CA SER A 162 -21.47 -27.16 -6.76
C SER A 162 -20.96 -25.75 -6.48
N PHE A 163 -21.79 -24.86 -5.93
CA PHE A 163 -21.39 -23.47 -5.64
C PHE A 163 -21.39 -23.20 -4.14
N GLY A 164 -22.51 -23.49 -3.46
CA GLY A 164 -22.66 -23.22 -2.04
C GLY A 164 -21.70 -24.02 -1.16
N LEU A 165 -21.88 -25.35 -1.10
CA LEU A 165 -21.04 -26.23 -0.31
C LEU A 165 -19.58 -26.15 -0.74
N LYS A 166 -19.31 -26.04 -2.05
CA LYS A 166 -17.95 -25.87 -2.58
C LYS A 166 -17.27 -24.65 -1.98
N PHE A 167 -17.92 -23.47 -2.04
CA PHE A 167 -17.38 -22.24 -1.46
C PHE A 167 -17.20 -22.36 0.06
N PHE A 168 -18.18 -22.93 0.76
CA PHE A 168 -18.13 -23.13 2.21
C PHE A 168 -16.98 -24.05 2.66
N PHE A 169 -16.72 -25.15 1.96
CA PHE A 169 -15.59 -26.02 2.31
C PHE A 169 -14.25 -25.38 1.98
N GLN A 170 -14.18 -24.62 0.88
CA GLN A 170 -12.98 -23.86 0.52
C GLN A 170 -12.65 -22.78 1.57
N THR A 171 -13.64 -22.02 2.06
CA THR A 171 -13.46 -21.06 3.16
C THR A 171 -13.16 -21.76 4.49
N LEU A 172 -13.73 -22.93 4.77
CA LEU A 172 -13.45 -23.67 5.99
C LEU A 172 -11.95 -23.97 6.14
N ILE A 173 -11.35 -24.54 5.10
CA ILE A 173 -9.93 -24.92 5.11
C ILE A 173 -9.04 -23.69 4.95
N SER A 174 -9.34 -22.83 3.98
CA SER A 174 -8.46 -21.70 3.62
C SER A 174 -8.54 -20.55 4.60
N VAL A 175 -9.68 -20.35 5.27
CA VAL A 175 -9.93 -19.14 6.07
C VAL A 175 -10.18 -19.46 7.53
N ILE A 176 -11.22 -20.24 7.83
CA ILE A 176 -11.72 -20.42 9.21
C ILE A 176 -10.64 -21.04 10.10
N ILE A 177 -9.84 -21.95 9.56
CA ILE A 177 -8.71 -22.57 10.26
C ILE A 177 -7.44 -21.74 10.13
N SER A 178 -7.07 -21.36 8.90
CA SER A 178 -5.74 -20.82 8.61
C SER A 178 -5.55 -19.36 9.05
N VAL A 179 -6.57 -18.50 8.94
CA VAL A 179 -6.46 -17.08 9.30
C VAL A 179 -6.22 -16.88 10.80
N PRO A 180 -6.94 -17.53 11.73
CA PRO A 180 -6.63 -17.44 13.15
C PRO A 180 -5.20 -17.86 13.49
N ILE A 181 -4.67 -18.91 12.85
CA ILE A 181 -3.27 -19.34 13.04
C ILE A 181 -2.31 -18.23 12.62
N LEU A 182 -2.51 -17.64 11.43
CA LEU A 182 -1.70 -16.51 10.98
C LEU A 182 -1.78 -15.31 11.91
N LEU A 183 -2.96 -15.01 12.46
CA LEU A 183 -3.15 -13.89 13.39
C LEU A 183 -2.46 -14.14 14.74
N ILE A 184 -2.44 -15.39 15.24
CA ILE A 184 -1.66 -15.76 16.43
C ILE A 184 -0.16 -15.58 16.18
N ILE A 185 0.34 -16.06 15.04
CA ILE A 185 1.75 -15.88 14.66
C ILE A 185 2.08 -14.38 14.56
N PHE A 186 1.24 -13.62 13.86
CA PHE A 186 1.40 -12.18 13.69
C PHE A 186 1.41 -11.42 15.03
N ASP A 187 0.45 -11.71 15.93
CA ASP A 187 0.36 -11.08 17.25
C ASP A 187 1.55 -11.46 18.15
N LYS A 188 2.03 -12.70 18.06
CA LYS A 188 3.21 -13.16 18.80
C LYS A 188 4.48 -12.42 18.34
N VAL A 189 4.68 -12.28 17.03
CA VAL A 189 5.88 -11.66 16.46
C VAL A 189 5.85 -10.13 16.62
N LEU A 190 4.74 -9.47 16.32
CA LEU A 190 4.66 -8.01 16.20
C LEU A 190 3.81 -7.31 17.28
N GLY A 191 2.97 -8.07 18.00
CA GLY A 191 2.06 -7.57 19.02
C GLY A 191 2.57 -7.74 20.45
N SER A 192 3.51 -8.64 20.72
CA SER A 192 3.93 -9.03 22.08
C SER A 192 4.52 -7.88 22.91
N LYS A 193 5.33 -7.02 22.30
CA LYS A 193 6.01 -5.90 22.97
C LYS A 193 5.89 -4.64 22.13
N GLU A 194 5.83 -3.48 22.78
CA GLU A 194 5.97 -2.21 22.07
C GLU A 194 7.42 -2.02 21.66
N GLN A 195 7.63 -1.83 20.36
CA GLN A 195 8.96 -1.69 19.77
C GLN A 195 8.96 -0.50 18.81
N HIS A 196 10.01 0.29 18.87
CA HIS A 196 10.28 1.38 17.94
C HIS A 196 11.52 1.02 17.13
N LEU A 197 11.29 0.46 15.95
CA LEU A 197 12.36 0.01 15.07
C LEU A 197 12.81 1.20 14.21
N TYR A 198 13.85 1.88 14.67
CA TYR A 198 14.49 3.01 14.00
C TYR A 198 15.84 2.56 13.41
N TYR A 199 15.78 1.96 12.22
CA TYR A 199 17.00 1.50 11.54
C TYR A 199 17.54 2.59 10.63
N MET A 200 18.80 2.98 10.81
CA MET A 200 19.47 4.00 9.98
C MET A 200 19.41 3.68 8.48
N LEU A 201 19.39 2.40 8.11
CA LEU A 201 19.22 1.98 6.72
C LEU A 201 17.88 2.41 6.11
N LEU A 202 16.80 2.42 6.91
CA LEU A 202 15.45 2.76 6.46
C LEU A 202 15.14 4.25 6.61
N THR A 203 15.70 4.89 7.64
CA THR A 203 15.42 6.30 7.95
C THR A 203 16.41 7.25 7.33
N HIS A 204 17.67 6.82 7.08
CA HIS A 204 18.83 7.60 6.63
C HIS A 204 18.98 8.99 7.32
N HIS A 205 18.37 9.13 8.49
CA HIS A 205 18.28 10.33 9.29
C HIS A 205 18.57 9.94 10.74
N PRO A 206 19.26 10.80 11.52
CA PRO A 206 19.39 10.59 12.95
C PRO A 206 18.03 10.74 13.64
N VAL A 207 17.89 10.17 14.84
CA VAL A 207 16.64 10.25 15.63
C VAL A 207 16.23 11.69 15.90
N SER A 208 17.18 12.62 15.99
CA SER A 208 16.92 14.07 16.13
C SER A 208 16.17 14.68 14.94
N ALA A 209 16.19 14.04 13.76
CA ALA A 209 15.47 14.45 12.55
C ALA A 209 14.25 13.54 12.28
N SER A 210 13.59 13.06 13.33
CA SER A 210 12.43 12.18 13.23
C SER A 210 11.22 12.79 12.50
N ASP A 211 11.14 14.12 12.38
CA ASP A 211 10.14 14.86 11.60
C ASP A 211 10.23 14.60 10.07
N HIS A 212 11.35 14.03 9.61
CA HIS A 212 11.57 13.57 8.23
C HIS A 212 11.13 12.13 7.98
N THR A 213 10.59 11.49 9.02
CA THR A 213 10.19 10.09 8.99
C THR A 213 8.69 9.94 9.22
N PHE A 214 8.15 8.84 8.72
CA PHE A 214 6.85 8.34 9.14
C PHE A 214 7.02 6.90 9.58
N HIS A 215 6.02 6.37 10.27
CA HIS A 215 6.03 4.97 10.68
C HIS A 215 4.78 4.24 10.22
N PHE A 216 4.99 2.97 9.86
CA PHE A 216 3.94 1.97 9.81
C PHE A 216 3.87 1.26 11.15
N GLN A 217 2.65 1.02 11.63
CA GLN A 217 2.42 0.30 12.87
C GLN A 217 1.88 -1.10 12.54
N PHE A 218 2.65 -2.13 12.88
CA PHE A 218 2.24 -3.52 12.81
C PHE A 218 2.11 -4.05 14.23
N GLY A 219 0.89 -4.31 14.68
CA GLY A 219 0.67 -4.67 16.09
C GLY A 219 1.05 -3.51 17.02
N ARG A 220 2.03 -3.77 17.90
CA ARG A 220 2.62 -2.76 18.80
C ARG A 220 4.00 -2.29 18.31
N THR A 221 4.44 -2.77 17.16
CA THR A 221 5.73 -2.43 16.58
C THR A 221 5.57 -1.27 15.61
N LYS A 222 6.29 -0.18 15.84
CA LYS A 222 6.38 0.98 14.95
C LYS A 222 7.70 0.90 14.18
N ILE A 223 7.61 0.78 12.86
CA ILE A 223 8.78 0.74 11.97
C ILE A 223 8.88 2.08 11.26
N TYR A 224 9.99 2.77 11.45
CA TYR A 224 10.21 4.12 10.93
C TYR A 224 10.91 4.07 9.58
N PHE A 225 10.46 4.92 8.67
CA PHE A 225 11.00 5.04 7.32
C PHE A 225 11.15 6.53 6.97
N CYS A 226 12.13 6.85 6.13
CA CYS A 226 12.16 8.16 5.52
C CYS A 226 10.91 8.39 4.65
N SER A 227 10.26 9.53 4.83
CA SER A 227 9.12 9.95 4.03
C SER A 227 9.44 10.02 2.53
N ARG A 228 10.55 10.66 2.12
CA ARG A 228 10.92 10.81 0.71
C ARG A 228 11.37 9.51 0.04
N CYS A 229 12.30 8.77 0.66
CA CYS A 229 12.80 7.51 0.11
C CYS A 229 11.69 6.47 0.00
N SER A 230 10.80 6.39 1.00
CA SER A 230 9.66 5.49 0.90
C SER A 230 8.72 5.91 -0.21
N GLY A 231 8.45 7.21 -0.36
CA GLY A 231 7.68 7.74 -1.48
C GLY A 231 8.24 7.23 -2.80
N MET A 232 9.55 7.39 -3.02
CA MET A 232 10.24 6.92 -4.22
C MET A 232 10.11 5.42 -4.44
N VAL A 233 10.35 4.60 -3.42
CA VAL A 233 10.20 3.14 -3.51
C VAL A 233 8.76 2.75 -3.83
N ILE A 234 7.78 3.36 -3.16
CA ILE A 234 6.35 3.13 -3.42
C ILE A 234 5.99 3.55 -4.86
N GLY A 235 6.54 4.67 -5.33
CA GLY A 235 6.37 5.15 -6.71
C GLY A 235 6.87 4.13 -7.73
N ILE A 236 8.10 3.63 -7.55
CA ILE A 236 8.67 2.60 -8.42
C ILE A 236 7.79 1.35 -8.41
N ILE A 237 7.48 0.80 -7.23
CA ILE A 237 6.71 -0.45 -7.10
C ILE A 237 5.32 -0.32 -7.74
N LEU A 238 4.60 0.78 -7.47
CA LEU A 238 3.28 1.00 -8.05
C LEU A 238 3.36 1.22 -9.57
N SER A 239 4.35 1.97 -10.06
CA SER A 239 4.51 2.15 -11.50
C SER A 239 4.87 0.85 -12.23
N VAL A 240 5.77 0.03 -11.69
CA VAL A 240 6.07 -1.32 -12.22
C VAL A 240 4.78 -2.12 -12.34
N PHE A 241 4.00 -2.17 -11.25
CA PHE A 241 2.75 -2.92 -11.21
C PHE A 241 1.72 -2.41 -12.21
N PHE A 242 1.48 -1.10 -12.28
CA PHE A 242 0.51 -0.54 -13.23
C PHE A 242 0.97 -0.64 -14.68
N THR A 243 2.27 -0.53 -14.97
CA THR A 243 2.78 -0.78 -16.32
C THR A 243 2.59 -2.24 -16.72
N HIS A 244 2.88 -3.19 -15.81
CA HIS A 244 2.63 -4.61 -16.04
C HIS A 244 1.14 -4.89 -16.31
N LEU A 245 0.25 -4.37 -15.47
CA LEU A 245 -1.20 -4.49 -15.68
C LEU A 245 -1.66 -3.89 -17.01
N PHE A 246 -1.17 -2.70 -17.36
CA PHE A 246 -1.54 -2.05 -18.61
C PHE A 246 -1.11 -2.87 -19.83
N GLN A 247 0.09 -3.47 -19.79
CA GLN A 247 0.58 -4.38 -20.83
C GLN A 247 -0.28 -5.64 -20.92
N LEU A 248 -0.65 -6.25 -19.79
CA LEU A 248 -1.52 -7.43 -19.77
C LEU A 248 -2.90 -7.13 -20.39
N ILE A 249 -3.47 -5.97 -20.09
CA ILE A 249 -4.86 -5.64 -20.48
C ILE A 249 -4.95 -5.14 -21.92
N VAL A 250 -4.10 -4.19 -22.31
CA VAL A 250 -4.25 -3.49 -23.59
C VAL A 250 -3.36 -4.14 -24.66
N ASN A 251 -2.27 -4.81 -24.27
CA ASN A 251 -1.24 -5.38 -25.16
C ASN A 251 -0.38 -4.41 -26.02
N PRO A 252 -0.31 -3.07 -25.80
CA PRO A 252 0.71 -2.24 -26.43
C PRO A 252 1.92 -2.11 -25.51
N GLN A 253 3.06 -1.84 -26.12
CA GLN A 253 4.22 -1.34 -25.40
C GLN A 253 3.97 0.12 -24.97
N PHE A 254 4.52 0.49 -23.81
CA PHE A 254 4.44 1.86 -23.33
C PHE A 254 5.27 2.78 -24.25
N SER A 255 4.70 3.89 -24.70
CA SER A 255 5.36 4.82 -25.65
C SER A 255 6.61 5.46 -25.02
N SER A 256 7.72 5.41 -25.76
CA SER A 256 8.99 6.03 -25.40
C SER A 256 8.86 7.55 -25.24
N GLU A 257 8.04 8.19 -26.07
CA GLU A 257 7.76 9.63 -26.05
C GLU A 257 7.05 10.06 -24.78
N LEU A 258 6.02 9.30 -24.38
CA LEU A 258 5.30 9.58 -23.14
C LEU A 258 6.21 9.39 -21.93
N ALA A 259 7.01 8.32 -21.93
CA ALA A 259 8.01 8.10 -20.88
C ALA A 259 9.00 9.28 -20.79
N LEU A 260 9.49 9.75 -21.94
CA LEU A 260 10.41 10.89 -22.03
C LEU A 260 9.78 12.17 -21.42
N ILE A 261 8.53 12.48 -21.76
CA ILE A 261 7.81 13.64 -21.20
C ILE A 261 7.69 13.51 -19.68
N VAL A 262 7.34 12.31 -19.19
CA VAL A 262 7.18 12.08 -17.75
C VAL A 262 8.50 12.26 -17.01
N ILE A 263 9.63 11.71 -17.51
CA ILE A 263 10.93 11.88 -16.84
C ILE A 263 11.45 13.31 -16.88
N ILE A 264 10.98 14.13 -17.84
CA ILE A 264 11.25 15.57 -17.85
C ILE A 264 10.40 16.28 -16.81
N LEU A 265 9.11 16.00 -16.68
CA LEU A 265 8.24 16.83 -15.83
C LEU A 265 8.23 16.41 -14.36
N PHE A 266 8.27 15.11 -14.07
CA PHE A 266 8.00 14.55 -12.74
C PHE A 266 9.10 14.84 -11.70
N PRO A 267 10.40 14.88 -12.03
CA PRO A 267 11.41 15.25 -11.04
C PRO A 267 11.32 16.71 -10.55
N ILE A 268 10.68 17.61 -11.32
CA ILE A 268 10.64 19.06 -11.03
C ILE A 268 10.05 19.36 -9.65
N PRO A 269 8.82 18.89 -9.29
CA PRO A 269 8.28 19.12 -7.95
C PRO A 269 9.20 18.65 -6.81
N GLY A 270 9.86 17.51 -6.98
CA GLY A 270 10.75 16.97 -5.94
C GLY A 270 12.06 17.75 -5.79
N LEU A 271 12.61 18.27 -6.90
CA LEU A 271 13.75 19.18 -6.86
C LEU A 271 13.41 20.53 -6.25
N ILE A 272 12.24 21.09 -6.55
CA ILE A 272 11.77 22.33 -5.91
C ILE A 272 11.57 22.08 -4.41
N ASP A 273 10.89 20.98 -4.04
CA ASP A 273 10.64 20.64 -2.64
C ASP A 273 11.93 20.47 -1.85
N TRP A 274 12.85 19.64 -2.35
CA TRP A 274 14.13 19.41 -1.70
C TRP A 274 15.06 20.61 -1.74
N GLY A 275 15.17 21.29 -2.88
CA GLY A 275 16.04 22.44 -3.07
C GLY A 275 15.67 23.60 -2.13
N THR A 276 14.38 23.94 -2.05
CA THR A 276 13.91 25.00 -1.13
C THR A 276 14.12 24.64 0.34
N GLN A 277 14.00 23.36 0.72
CA GLN A 277 14.37 22.89 2.06
C GLN A 277 15.87 23.01 2.32
N LYS A 278 16.70 22.52 1.39
CA LYS A 278 18.16 22.50 1.57
C LYS A 278 18.75 23.91 1.61
N LEU A 279 18.11 24.86 0.91
CA LEU A 279 18.42 26.29 0.95
C LEU A 279 17.84 27.01 2.18
N LEU A 280 17.20 26.31 3.13
CA LEU A 280 16.61 26.88 4.34
C LEU A 280 15.57 27.99 4.03
N LEU A 281 14.88 27.89 2.90
CA LEU A 281 13.82 28.82 2.52
C LEU A 281 12.46 28.43 3.12
N ARG A 282 12.28 27.15 3.43
CA ARG A 282 11.09 26.62 4.09
C ARG A 282 11.36 25.28 4.77
N THR A 283 10.49 24.94 5.71
CA THR A 283 10.35 23.57 6.21
C THR A 283 9.50 22.73 5.25
N SER A 284 9.48 21.42 5.43
CA SER A 284 8.63 20.53 4.62
C SER A 284 7.89 19.54 5.47
N SER A 285 6.64 19.31 5.06
CA SER A 285 5.78 18.33 5.67
C SER A 285 6.16 16.93 5.22
N THR A 286 5.82 15.94 6.04
CA THR A 286 6.00 14.53 5.69
C THR A 286 5.21 14.17 4.44
N GLU A 287 4.00 14.73 4.27
CA GLU A 287 3.15 14.54 3.10
C GLU A 287 3.81 15.05 1.82
N SER A 288 4.38 16.26 1.84
CA SER A 288 5.07 16.83 0.67
C SER A 288 6.27 15.97 0.27
N ARG A 289 7.09 15.55 1.27
CA ARG A 289 8.25 14.69 1.05
C ARG A 289 7.87 13.35 0.41
N LEU A 290 6.80 12.76 0.90
CA LEU A 290 6.30 11.46 0.46
C LEU A 290 5.69 11.53 -0.93
N PHE A 291 4.88 12.56 -1.22
CA PHE A 291 4.27 12.78 -2.53
C PHE A 291 5.30 13.10 -3.61
N THR A 292 6.22 14.03 -3.33
CA THR A 292 7.30 14.35 -4.28
C THR A 292 8.26 13.19 -4.48
N GLY A 293 8.56 12.43 -3.42
CA GLY A 293 9.29 11.16 -3.52
C GLY A 293 8.57 10.18 -4.44
N PHE A 294 7.26 10.00 -4.27
CA PHE A 294 6.43 9.14 -5.12
C PHE A 294 6.52 9.52 -6.59
N ILE A 295 6.34 10.81 -6.92
CA ILE A 295 6.45 11.30 -8.29
C ILE A 295 7.84 11.00 -8.89
N ILE A 296 8.93 11.22 -8.14
CA ILE A 296 10.29 10.86 -8.58
C ILE A 296 10.38 9.35 -8.84
N GLY A 297 9.83 8.52 -7.95
CA GLY A 297 9.80 7.06 -8.10
C GLY A 297 9.12 6.61 -9.40
N VAL A 298 7.99 7.22 -9.75
CA VAL A 298 7.31 6.99 -11.04
C VAL A 298 8.22 7.31 -12.22
N ALA A 299 8.89 8.47 -12.18
CA ALA A 299 9.84 8.86 -13.22
C ALA A 299 11.01 7.86 -13.35
N LEU A 300 11.57 7.41 -12.21
CA LEU A 300 12.69 6.46 -12.20
C LEU A 300 12.36 5.14 -12.89
N HIS A 301 11.15 4.60 -12.66
CA HIS A 301 10.69 3.40 -13.38
C HIS A 301 10.59 3.66 -14.89
N LEU A 302 10.02 4.80 -15.29
CA LEU A 302 9.77 5.13 -16.69
C LEU A 302 11.04 5.43 -17.51
N ILE A 303 12.18 5.70 -16.87
CA ILE A 303 13.50 5.75 -17.56
C ILE A 303 13.76 4.44 -18.33
N SER A 304 13.30 3.29 -17.85
CA SER A 304 13.50 2.01 -18.55
C SER A 304 12.81 1.94 -19.92
N TYR A 305 11.85 2.83 -20.19
CA TYR A 305 11.10 2.91 -21.44
C TYR A 305 11.63 3.97 -22.42
N THR A 306 12.68 4.74 -22.07
CA THR A 306 13.21 5.80 -22.95
C THR A 306 14.39 5.34 -23.81
N LYS A 307 14.47 4.04 -24.14
CA LYS A 307 15.60 3.43 -24.87
C LYS A 307 15.86 4.10 -26.23
N GLU A 308 14.81 4.48 -26.95
CA GLU A 308 14.92 5.19 -28.24
C GLU A 308 15.52 6.60 -28.10
N TYR A 309 15.39 7.19 -26.91
CA TYR A 309 15.91 8.51 -26.55
C TYR A 309 17.08 8.42 -25.56
N TYR A 310 17.91 7.37 -25.67
CA TYR A 310 18.99 7.11 -24.71
C TYR A 310 19.90 8.32 -24.45
N PHE A 311 20.43 8.96 -25.51
CA PHE A 311 21.31 10.13 -25.37
C PHE A 311 20.61 11.32 -24.71
N LEU A 312 19.37 11.61 -25.10
CA LEU A 312 18.59 12.69 -24.50
C LEU A 312 18.27 12.41 -23.03
N THR A 313 17.98 11.15 -22.69
CA THR A 313 17.77 10.70 -21.31
C THR A 313 19.02 10.96 -20.46
N LEU A 314 20.22 10.64 -20.97
CA LEU A 314 21.48 10.93 -20.27
C LEU A 314 21.69 12.44 -20.04
N ILE A 315 21.36 13.28 -21.04
CA ILE A 315 21.44 14.75 -20.89
C ILE A 315 20.48 15.22 -19.79
N ILE A 316 19.23 14.77 -19.81
CA ILE A 316 18.21 15.12 -18.81
C ILE A 316 18.68 14.75 -17.40
N ILE A 317 19.18 13.52 -17.22
CA ILE A 317 19.72 13.04 -15.94
C ILE A 317 20.89 13.93 -15.48
N THR A 318 21.82 14.24 -16.39
CA THR A 318 22.98 15.09 -16.09
C THR A 318 22.57 16.51 -15.66
N VAL A 319 21.60 17.11 -16.34
CA VAL A 319 21.04 18.42 -15.98
C VAL A 319 20.43 18.36 -14.59
N TYR A 320 19.66 17.32 -14.28
CA TYR A 320 19.02 17.19 -12.97
C TYR A 320 20.01 17.00 -11.83
N PHE A 321 21.04 16.17 -12.00
CA PHE A 321 22.10 16.04 -11.01
C PHE A 321 22.89 17.34 -10.84
N SER A 322 23.13 18.08 -11.92
CA SER A 322 23.81 19.38 -11.85
C SER A 322 23.01 20.38 -11.00
N ILE A 323 21.70 20.51 -11.23
CA ILE A 323 20.80 21.35 -10.43
C ILE A 323 20.79 20.90 -8.96
N PHE A 324 20.70 19.59 -8.71
CA PHE A 324 20.76 19.01 -7.38
C PHE A 324 22.05 19.38 -6.64
N PHE A 325 23.22 19.24 -7.29
CA PHE A 325 24.51 19.57 -6.70
C PHE A 325 24.67 21.08 -6.43
N LEU A 326 24.12 21.93 -7.30
CA LEU A 326 24.08 23.38 -7.07
C LEU A 326 23.29 23.71 -5.80
N PHE A 327 22.07 23.17 -5.65
CA PHE A 327 21.27 23.35 -4.43
C PHE A 327 21.96 22.78 -3.19
N PHE A 328 22.61 21.62 -3.31
CA PHE A 328 23.39 21.04 -2.22
C PHE A 328 24.50 22.00 -1.76
N TYR A 329 25.31 22.49 -2.70
CA TYR A 329 26.44 23.38 -2.45
C TYR A 329 25.99 24.69 -1.78
N PHE A 330 25.02 25.38 -2.37
CA PHE A 330 24.51 26.64 -1.82
C PHE A 330 23.82 26.45 -0.46
N GLY A 331 23.07 25.37 -0.29
CA GLY A 331 22.43 25.06 0.98
C GLY A 331 23.44 24.76 2.08
N GLN A 332 24.52 24.04 1.76
CA GLN A 332 25.60 23.79 2.72
C GLN A 332 26.33 25.07 3.13
N LYS A 333 26.63 25.95 2.16
CA LYS A 333 27.24 27.26 2.43
C LYS A 333 26.37 28.12 3.36
N ARG A 334 25.05 28.10 3.15
CA ARG A 334 24.10 28.84 3.99
C ARG A 334 24.03 28.26 5.41
N LEU A 335 23.95 26.94 5.55
CA LEU A 335 23.92 26.27 6.85
C LEU A 335 25.17 26.58 7.68
N VAL A 336 26.36 26.53 7.09
CA VAL A 336 27.61 26.89 7.78
C VAL A 336 27.61 28.36 8.21
N LYS A 337 27.08 29.26 7.39
CA LYS A 337 26.96 30.68 7.74
C LYS A 337 26.04 30.91 8.93
N GLU A 338 24.91 30.21 9.01
CA GLU A 338 23.97 30.30 10.13
C GLU A 338 24.59 29.71 11.42
N LEU A 339 25.23 28.53 11.33
CA LEU A 339 25.94 27.92 12.46
C LEU A 339 27.06 28.82 13.00
N ASN A 340 27.83 29.47 12.13
CA ASN A 340 28.90 30.38 12.55
C ASN A 340 28.36 31.62 13.29
N LYS A 341 27.17 32.10 12.92
CA LYS A 341 26.50 33.20 13.63
C LYS A 341 26.00 32.77 15.01
N GLU A 342 25.51 31.54 15.14
CA GLU A 342 25.08 30.98 16.42
C GLU A 342 26.27 30.73 17.38
N LEU A 343 27.41 30.27 16.84
CA LEU A 343 28.60 29.99 17.63
C LEU A 343 29.38 31.26 18.02
N ASN A 344 29.30 32.33 17.22
CA ASN A 344 29.96 33.61 17.49
C ASN A 344 28.91 34.74 17.53
N PRO A 345 28.09 34.80 18.61
CA PRO A 345 27.01 35.78 18.71
C PRO A 345 27.50 37.22 18.86
N VAL A 346 28.76 37.40 19.27
CA VAL A 346 29.42 38.70 19.35
C VAL A 346 29.87 39.05 17.94
N SER A 347 29.08 39.87 17.25
CA SER A 347 29.50 40.40 15.97
C SER A 347 30.68 41.34 16.19
N THR A 348 31.69 41.27 15.34
CA THR A 348 32.79 42.24 15.33
C THR A 348 32.32 43.67 15.04
N ASP A 349 31.06 43.84 14.62
CA ASP A 349 30.43 45.13 14.33
C ASP A 349 29.83 45.78 15.60
N ASP A 350 29.67 45.03 16.72
CA ASP A 350 29.19 45.58 17.99
C ASP A 350 30.30 46.29 18.80
N PHE A 351 31.52 46.36 18.28
CA PHE A 351 32.66 47.06 18.91
C PHE A 351 33.10 48.34 18.18
N GLU A 352 32.37 48.78 17.15
CA GLU A 352 32.63 50.07 16.51
C GLU A 352 31.86 51.21 17.20
N PHE A 353 32.60 51.93 18.05
CA PHE A 353 32.44 53.31 18.56
C PHE A 353 31.60 53.57 19.82
N GLU A 354 32.29 53.61 20.97
CA GLU A 354 32.12 54.66 21.98
C GLU A 354 33.05 55.84 21.67
#